data_AF-A0A536AJM5-F1
#
_entry.id   AF-A0A536AJM5-F1
#
_cell.length_a   1.000
_cell.length_b   1.000
_cell.length_c   1.000
_cell.angle_alpha   90.00
_cell.angle_beta   90.00
_cell.angle_gamma   90.00
#
_symmetry.space_group_name_H-M   'P 1'
#
loop_
_entity.id
_entity.type
_entity.pdbx_description
1 polymer ?
#
loop_
_entity_poly.entity_id
_entity_poly.type
_entity_poly.pdbx_seq_one_letter_code
_entity_poly.pdbx_strand_id
1 'polypeptide(L)' 'LNYITPDYVHVMFNGRVVKSGGKELAFELEAKGYEWLRPAEEENEVSVNG' A
#
# COMPACT_ATOMS: atom_id res chain seq x y z
N LEU A 1 -16.80 -2.86 -4.68
CA LEU A 1 -16.62 -3.30 -3.27
C LEU A 1 -17.95 -3.41 -2.47
N ASN A 2 -19.05 -3.95 -3.02
CA ASN A 2 -20.36 -3.88 -2.32
C ASN A 2 -20.80 -5.16 -1.58
N TYR A 3 -19.95 -6.20 -1.49
CA TYR A 3 -20.40 -7.51 -0.97
C TYR A 3 -19.79 -7.91 0.37
N ILE A 4 -18.63 -7.36 0.75
CA ILE A 4 -17.97 -7.63 2.04
C ILE A 4 -17.31 -6.33 2.50
N THR A 5 -17.59 -5.91 3.73
CA THR A 5 -16.89 -4.79 4.36
C THR A 5 -15.76 -5.36 5.21
N PRO A 6 -14.47 -5.09 4.89
CA PRO A 6 -13.37 -5.56 5.71
C PRO A 6 -13.30 -4.76 7.01
N ASP A 7 -13.09 -5.47 8.12
CA ASP A 7 -12.72 -4.86 9.40
C ASP A 7 -11.29 -4.31 9.36
N TYR A 8 -10.40 -5.04 8.69
CA TYR A 8 -8.99 -4.69 8.55
C TYR A 8 -8.50 -4.92 7.12
N VAL A 9 -7.69 -3.97 6.66
CA VAL A 9 -6.99 -4.00 5.39
C VAL A 9 -5.50 -3.86 5.69
N HIS A 10 -4.70 -4.82 5.23
CA HIS A 10 -3.25 -4.79 5.31
C HIS A 10 -2.66 -4.71 3.91
N VAL A 11 -1.83 -3.71 3.65
CA VAL A 11 -1.09 -3.58 2.39
C VAL A 11 0.30 -4.14 2.58
N MET A 12 0.65 -5.08 1.70
CA MET A 12 1.96 -5.70 1.67
C MET A 12 2.80 -5.14 0.55
N PHE A 13 4.07 -4.91 0.84
CA PHE A 13 5.11 -4.55 -0.12
C PHE A 13 6.37 -5.34 0.24
N ASN A 14 7.00 -6.00 -0.74
CA ASN A 14 8.19 -6.84 -0.55
C ASN A 14 8.11 -7.79 0.66
N GLY A 15 6.96 -8.48 0.79
CA GLY A 15 6.73 -9.48 1.84
C GLY A 15 6.50 -8.90 3.24
N ARG A 16 6.39 -7.58 3.39
CA ARG A 16 6.18 -6.90 4.68
C ARG A 16 4.91 -6.05 4.64
N VAL A 17 4.25 -5.91 5.78
CA VAL A 17 3.12 -4.97 5.92
C VAL A 17 3.67 -3.55 5.98
N VAL A 18 3.31 -2.71 5.02
CA VAL A 18 3.71 -1.30 4.97
C VAL A 18 2.63 -0.35 5.46
N LYS A 19 1.37 -0.77 5.41
CA LYS A 19 0.25 -0.01 5.94
C LYS A 19 -0.90 -0.92 6.37
N SER A 20 -1.59 -0.52 7.43
CA SER A 20 -2.81 -1.16 7.91
C SER A 20 -3.88 -0.10 8.13
N GLY A 21 -5.16 -0.46 7.95
CA GLY A 21 -6.28 0.44 8.15
C GLY A 21 -7.63 -0.28 8.03
N GLY A 22 -8.73 0.46 8.14
CA GLY A 22 -10.06 -0.05 7.86
C GLY A 22 -10.40 -0.05 6.37
N LYS A 23 -11.69 -0.23 6.05
CA LYS A 23 -12.21 -0.17 4.66
C LYS A 23 -11.85 1.11 3.90
N GLU A 24 -11.59 2.21 4.62
CA GLU A 24 -11.17 3.50 4.06
C GLU A 24 -9.87 3.35 3.27
N LEU A 25 -8.96 2.49 3.75
CA LEU A 25 -7.71 2.20 3.06
C LEU A 25 -7.96 1.53 1.69
N ALA A 26 -8.98 0.67 1.59
CA ALA A 26 -9.35 0.06 0.31
C ALA A 26 -9.87 1.12 -0.69
N PHE A 27 -10.69 2.07 -0.23
CA PHE A 27 -11.17 3.15 -1.08
C PHE A 27 -10.02 4.08 -1.54
N GLU A 28 -9.06 4.36 -0.66
CA GLU A 28 -7.88 5.15 -1.03
C GLU A 28 -7.01 4.44 -2.08
N LEU A 29 -6.86 3.12 -1.96
CA LEU A 29 -6.15 2.29 -2.95
C LEU A 29 -6.84 2.31 -4.31
N GLU A 30 -8.19 2.20 -4.34
CA GLU A 30 -8.95 2.30 -5.58
C GLU A 30 -8.81 3.68 -6.24
N ALA A 31 -8.76 4.75 -5.44
CA ALA A 31 -8.69 6.12 -5.96
C ALA A 31 -7.28 6.56 -6.39
N LYS A 32 -6.24 6.17 -5.65
CA LYS A 32 -4.86 6.69 -5.81
C LYS A 32 -3.89 5.64 -6.38
N GLY A 33 -4.28 4.36 -6.41
CA GLY A 33 -3.34 3.27 -6.64
C GLY A 33 -2.38 3.04 -5.47
N TYR A 34 -1.27 2.35 -5.73
CA TYR A 34 -0.32 1.89 -4.70
C TYR A 34 0.93 2.78 -4.55
N GLU A 35 1.15 3.73 -5.45
CA GLU A 35 2.43 4.48 -5.57
C GLU A 35 2.88 5.18 -4.27
N TRP A 36 1.92 5.71 -3.52
CA TRP A 36 2.16 6.45 -2.28
C TRP A 36 2.48 5.56 -1.06
N LEU A 37 2.41 4.23 -1.23
CA LEU A 37 2.70 3.24 -0.19
C LEU A 37 4.10 2.65 -0.30
N ARG A 38 4.88 3.10 -1.28
CA ARG A 38 6.27 2.68 -1.41
C ARG A 38 7.05 3.16 -0.18
N PRO A 39 7.69 2.24 0.57
CA PRO A 39 8.50 2.64 1.71
C PRO A 39 9.72 3.45 1.23
N ALA A 40 10.08 4.50 1.98
CA ALA A 40 11.20 5.39 1.66
C ALA A 40 12.55 4.66 1.55
N GLU A 41 12.66 3.46 2.15
CA GLU A 41 13.86 2.63 2.09
C GLU A 41 14.20 2.16 0.66
N GLU A 42 13.21 2.03 -0.23
CA GLU A 42 13.40 1.58 -1.61
C GLU A 42 13.65 2.70 -2.62
N GLU A 43 13.44 3.96 -2.24
CA GLU A 43 13.81 5.09 -3.09
C GLU A 43 15.33 5.18 -3.30
N ASN A 44 16.11 4.61 -2.37
CA ASN A 44 17.56 4.59 -2.41
C ASN A 44 18.17 3.53 -3.35
N GLU A 45 17.44 2.45 -3.68
CA GLU A 45 17.97 1.37 -4.55
C GLU A 45 17.90 1.72 -6.04
N VAL A 46 17.03 2.65 -6.45
CA VAL A 46 16.95 3.09 -7.85
C VAL A 46 18.10 4.03 -8.23
N SER A 47 18.72 4.72 -7.26
CA SER A 47 19.81 5.67 -7.51
C SER A 47 21.19 5.04 -7.73
N VAL A 48 21.36 3.72 -7.54
CA VAL A 48 22.68 3.05 -7.64
C VAL A 48 22.94 2.37 -8.97
N ASN A 49 22.00 2.38 -9.93
CA ASN A 49 22.15 1.74 -11.24
C ASN A 49 22.16 2.72 -12.43
N GLY A 50 22.71 3.92 -12.23
CA GLY A 50 22.91 4.94 -13.29
C GLY A 50 24.38 5.12 -13.64
#